data_AF-A0A4Q9W161-F1
#
_entry.id   AF-A0A4Q9W161-F1
#
_cell.length_a   1.000
_cell.length_b   1.000
_cell.length_c   1.000
_cell.angle_alpha   90.00
_cell.angle_beta   90.00
_cell.angle_gamma   90.00
#
_symmetry.space_group_name_H-M   'P 1'
#
loop_
_entity.id
_entity.type
_entity.pdbx_description
1 polymer ?
#
loop_
_entity_poly.entity_id
_entity_poly.type
_entity_poly.pdbx_seq_one_letter_code
_entity_poly.pdbx_strand_id
1 'polypeptide(L)'
;KGASGFFMSFQMALFSFVGIEMIGVTAGETKDPEKTIPKAINSVPIRILIFYVGALAVIMSIIPWDKVDPDNSPFVRLFALIGIPFAAGIINFVVLTAAASSCNSGILSNSRMLYGLSNQNQAPPTFASTNKHGVPHKAIIASSALLLIAALLNYIFPDATLV
;
A
#
# COMPACT_ATOMS: atom_id res chain seq x y z
N LYS A 1 -18.53 3.31 -20.91
CA LYS A 1 -19.31 4.34 -20.18
C LYS A 1 -20.66 3.73 -19.81
N GLY A 2 -20.78 3.20 -18.59
CA GLY A 2 -21.87 2.30 -18.17
C GLY A 2 -21.31 1.14 -17.32
N ALA A 3 -22.04 0.03 -17.19
CA ALA A 3 -21.68 -1.10 -16.30
C ALA A 3 -20.21 -1.57 -16.40
N SER A 4 -19.62 -1.63 -17.61
CA SER A 4 -18.20 -1.98 -17.79
C SER A 4 -17.24 -1.01 -17.08
N GLY A 5 -17.53 0.30 -17.08
CA GLY A 5 -16.74 1.27 -16.33
C GLY A 5 -16.88 1.09 -14.83
N PHE A 6 -18.08 0.76 -14.35
CA PHE A 6 -18.32 0.43 -12.94
C PHE A 6 -17.50 -0.80 -12.50
N PHE A 7 -17.45 -1.86 -13.30
CA PHE A 7 -16.65 -3.05 -13.01
C PHE A 7 -15.13 -2.76 -13.02
N MET A 8 -14.64 -1.93 -13.95
CA MET A 8 -13.23 -1.51 -13.97
C MET A 8 -12.88 -0.66 -12.74
N SER A 9 -13.76 0.26 -12.33
CA SER A 9 -13.58 1.05 -11.11
C SER A 9 -13.64 0.18 -9.85
N PHE A 10 -14.41 -0.91 -9.86
CA PHE A 10 -14.47 -1.84 -8.74
C PHE A 10 -13.13 -2.53 -8.48
N GLN A 11 -12.40 -2.92 -9.53
CA GLN A 11 -11.03 -3.43 -9.41
C GLN A 11 -10.10 -2.41 -8.73
N MET A 12 -10.10 -1.15 -9.19
CA MET A 12 -9.32 -0.06 -8.57
C MET A 12 -9.69 0.17 -7.10
N ALA A 13 -10.98 0.08 -6.77
CA ALA A 13 -11.46 0.20 -5.40
C ALA A 13 -10.94 -0.94 -4.53
N LEU A 14 -11.00 -2.19 -5.00
CA LEU A 14 -10.45 -3.36 -4.28
C LEU A 14 -8.95 -3.25 -4.03
N PHE A 15 -8.19 -2.76 -5.02
CA PHE A 15 -6.75 -2.51 -4.86
C PHE A 15 -6.44 -1.54 -3.70
N SER A 16 -7.35 -0.61 -3.40
CA SER A 16 -7.19 0.34 -2.28
C SER A 16 -7.30 -0.31 -0.90
N PHE A 17 -7.80 -1.55 -0.81
CA PHE A 17 -7.89 -2.33 0.43
C PHE A 17 -6.77 -3.37 0.59
N VAL A 18 -5.87 -3.48 -0.40
CA VAL A 18 -4.67 -4.33 -0.28
C VAL A 18 -3.77 -3.76 0.83
N GLY A 19 -3.26 -4.62 1.70
CA GLY A 19 -2.45 -4.28 2.86
C GLY A 19 -3.17 -4.49 4.20
N ILE A 20 -4.49 -4.71 4.21
CA ILE A 20 -5.24 -5.03 5.45
C ILE A 20 -4.83 -6.40 5.99
N GLU A 21 -4.37 -7.31 5.13
CA GLU A 21 -3.84 -8.62 5.51
C GLU A 21 -2.65 -8.53 6.49
N MET A 22 -1.97 -7.38 6.53
CA MET A 22 -0.90 -7.10 7.48
C MET A 22 -1.36 -7.24 8.94
N ILE A 23 -2.63 -6.98 9.23
CA ILE A 23 -3.20 -7.19 10.57
C ILE A 23 -3.06 -8.67 10.98
N GLY A 24 -3.28 -9.60 10.05
CA GLY A 24 -3.12 -11.03 10.29
C GLY A 24 -1.66 -11.42 10.52
N VAL A 25 -0.75 -10.91 9.69
CA VAL A 25 0.69 -11.23 9.79
C VAL A 25 1.32 -10.67 11.07
N THR A 26 0.82 -9.54 11.57
CA THR A 26 1.30 -8.91 12.81
C THR A 26 0.56 -9.39 14.05
N ALA A 27 -0.46 -10.24 13.92
CA ALA A 27 -1.23 -10.74 15.05
C ALA A 27 -0.36 -11.47 16.09
N GLY A 28 0.62 -12.26 15.64
CA GLY A 28 1.53 -13.01 16.51
C GLY A 28 2.53 -12.14 17.29
N GLU A 29 2.68 -10.87 16.92
CA GLU A 29 3.62 -9.93 17.56
C GLU A 29 2.92 -8.73 18.21
N THR A 30 1.60 -8.67 18.10
CA THR A 30 0.80 -7.58 18.64
C THR A 30 0.59 -7.79 20.14
N LYS A 31 0.78 -6.73 20.93
CA LYS A 31 0.44 -6.75 22.35
C LYS A 31 -1.08 -6.87 22.53
N ASP A 32 -1.51 -7.79 23.39
CA ASP A 32 -2.92 -8.08 23.68
C ASP A 32 -3.76 -8.37 22.40
N PRO A 33 -3.42 -9.41 21.63
CA PRO A 33 -4.00 -9.66 20.32
C PRO A 33 -5.52 -9.87 20.37
N GLU A 34 -6.04 -10.46 21.46
CA GLU A 34 -7.48 -10.70 21.66
C GLU A 34 -8.32 -9.41 21.67
N LYS A 35 -7.73 -8.26 22.02
CA LYS A 35 -8.43 -6.96 22.01
C LYS A 35 -8.02 -6.11 20.82
N THR A 36 -6.73 -6.09 20.51
CA THR A 36 -6.17 -5.20 19.48
C THR A 36 -6.56 -5.65 18.08
N ILE A 37 -6.53 -6.95 17.79
CA ILE A 37 -6.83 -7.48 16.45
C ILE A 37 -8.30 -7.29 16.06
N PRO A 38 -9.30 -7.66 16.89
CA PRO A 38 -10.71 -7.40 16.55
C PRO A 38 -11.00 -5.92 16.37
N LYS A 39 -10.39 -5.06 17.19
CA LYS A 39 -10.54 -3.60 17.07
C LYS A 39 -9.93 -3.07 15.78
N ALA A 40 -8.76 -3.57 15.37
CA ALA A 40 -8.12 -3.19 14.12
C ALA A 40 -8.95 -3.64 12.91
N ILE A 41 -9.42 -4.90 12.90
CA ILE A 41 -10.27 -5.47 11.84
C ILE A 41 -11.54 -4.62 11.61
N ASN A 42 -12.19 -4.17 12.70
CA ASN A 42 -13.41 -3.37 12.57
C ASN A 42 -13.14 -1.89 12.25
N SER A 43 -12.00 -1.34 12.64
CA SER A 43 -11.72 0.10 12.51
C SER A 43 -10.93 0.49 11.27
N VAL A 44 -10.12 -0.40 10.70
CA VAL A 44 -9.31 -0.11 9.52
C VAL A 44 -10.17 0.09 8.26
N PRO A 45 -11.10 -0.83 7.91
CA PRO A 45 -11.93 -0.68 6.71
C PRO A 45 -12.79 0.59 6.74
N ILE A 46 -13.39 0.92 7.89
CA ILE A 46 -14.23 2.11 8.00
C ILE A 46 -13.44 3.40 7.86
N ARG A 47 -12.20 3.44 8.37
CA ARG A 47 -11.29 4.58 8.17
C ARG A 47 -10.92 4.72 6.70
N ILE A 48 -10.54 3.62 6.03
CA ILE A 48 -10.22 3.63 4.60
C ILE A 48 -11.42 4.15 3.80
N LEU A 49 -12.63 3.65 4.07
CA LEU A 49 -13.83 4.05 3.36
C LEU A 49 -14.14 5.54 3.55
N ILE A 50 -14.07 6.05 4.79
CA ILE A 50 -14.30 7.47 5.09
C ILE A 50 -13.26 8.36 4.38
N PHE A 51 -11.97 8.02 4.46
CA PHE A 51 -10.92 8.82 3.82
C PHE A 51 -10.97 8.74 2.30
N TYR A 52 -11.23 7.56 1.73
CA TYR A 52 -11.29 7.33 0.29
C TYR A 52 -12.51 8.02 -0.34
N VAL A 53 -13.71 7.70 0.14
CA VAL A 53 -14.96 8.28 -0.37
C VAL A 53 -15.01 9.77 -0.06
N GLY A 54 -14.58 10.18 1.13
CA GLY A 54 -14.53 11.60 1.52
C GLY A 54 -13.57 12.41 0.65
N ALA A 55 -12.36 11.92 0.39
CA ALA A 55 -11.42 12.59 -0.50
C ALA A 55 -11.96 12.69 -1.93
N LEU A 56 -12.54 11.61 -2.46
CA LEU A 56 -13.16 11.63 -3.79
C LEU A 56 -14.32 12.62 -3.88
N ALA A 57 -15.19 12.68 -2.87
CA ALA A 57 -16.30 13.63 -2.84
C ALA A 57 -15.81 15.08 -2.86
N VAL A 58 -14.75 15.40 -2.10
CA VAL A 58 -14.13 16.75 -2.09
C VAL A 58 -13.50 17.06 -3.45
N ILE A 59 -12.74 16.13 -4.03
CA ILE A 59 -12.10 16.31 -5.34
C ILE A 59 -13.17 16.53 -6.42
N MET A 60 -14.21 15.69 -6.47
CA MET A 60 -15.27 15.75 -7.47
C MET A 60 -16.18 16.98 -7.34
N SER A 61 -16.28 17.56 -6.14
CA SER A 61 -17.00 18.82 -5.92
C SER A 61 -16.31 20.02 -6.56
N ILE A 62 -15.00 19.92 -6.82
CA ILE A 62 -14.16 21.03 -7.33
C ILE A 62 -13.75 20.78 -8.77
N ILE A 63 -13.36 19.54 -9.10
CA ILE A 63 -12.95 19.11 -10.44
C ILE A 63 -14.03 18.17 -10.99
N PRO A 64 -14.71 18.52 -12.10
CA PRO A 64 -15.66 17.62 -12.73
C PRO A 64 -15.01 16.27 -13.05
N TRP A 65 -15.69 15.18 -12.72
CA TRP A 65 -15.22 13.80 -12.91
C TRP A 65 -14.73 13.49 -14.33
N ASP A 66 -15.30 14.13 -15.37
CA ASP A 66 -14.88 13.99 -16.77
C ASP A 66 -13.54 14.69 -17.13
N LYS A 67 -13.00 15.52 -16.24
CA LYS A 67 -11.78 16.31 -16.45
C LYS A 67 -10.63 15.92 -15.51
N VAL A 68 -10.78 14.83 -14.78
CA VAL A 68 -9.70 14.27 -13.94
C VAL A 68 -8.71 13.59 -14.87
N ASP A 69 -7.54 14.21 -14.97
CA ASP A 69 -6.41 13.71 -15.75
C ASP A 69 -5.76 12.54 -14.99
N PRO A 70 -5.68 11.33 -15.58
CA PRO A 70 -5.07 10.16 -14.92
C PRO A 70 -3.56 10.32 -14.72
N ASP A 71 -2.89 11.10 -15.55
CA ASP A 71 -1.42 11.21 -15.57
C ASP A 71 -0.88 12.13 -14.47
N ASN A 72 -1.77 12.89 -13.82
CA ASN A 72 -1.42 13.88 -12.80
C ASN A 72 -2.12 13.59 -11.47
N SER A 73 -1.41 13.76 -10.35
CA SER A 73 -2.01 13.55 -9.02
C SER A 73 -3.19 14.52 -8.80
N PRO A 74 -4.42 14.00 -8.59
CA PRO A 74 -5.61 14.83 -8.44
C PRO A 74 -5.54 15.70 -7.18
N PHE A 75 -4.85 15.25 -6.13
CA PHE A 75 -4.62 16.05 -4.93
C PHE A 75 -3.71 17.25 -5.22
N VAL A 76 -2.61 17.04 -5.95
CA VAL A 76 -1.69 18.13 -6.31
C VAL A 76 -2.40 19.16 -7.18
N ARG A 77 -3.19 18.70 -8.16
CA ARG A 77 -3.97 19.57 -9.05
C ARG A 77 -5.05 20.35 -8.29
N LEU A 78 -5.72 19.71 -7.33
CA LEU A 78 -6.70 20.35 -6.46
C LEU A 78 -6.07 21.55 -5.72
N PHE A 79 -4.92 21.35 -5.07
CA PHE A 79 -4.26 22.43 -4.31
C PHE A 79 -3.65 23.51 -5.19
N ALA A 80 -3.23 23.17 -6.41
CA ALA A 80 -2.80 24.14 -7.41
C ALA A 80 -3.96 25.06 -7.85
N LEU A 81 -5.15 24.50 -8.07
CA LEU A 81 -6.36 25.27 -8.45
C LEU A 81 -6.87 26.20 -7.34
N ILE A 82 -6.70 25.80 -6.08
CA ILE A 82 -7.07 26.63 -4.90
C ILE A 82 -6.07 27.77 -4.68
N GLY A 83 -4.92 27.78 -5.38
CA GLY A 83 -3.94 28.86 -5.33
C GLY A 83 -2.99 28.80 -4.13
N ILE A 84 -2.80 27.62 -3.52
CA ILE A 84 -1.86 27.42 -2.40
C ILE A 84 -0.60 26.70 -2.91
N PRO A 85 0.41 27.41 -3.44
CA PRO A 85 1.58 26.80 -4.08
C PRO A 85 2.40 25.90 -3.15
N PHE A 86 2.37 26.15 -1.84
CA PHE A 86 3.08 25.31 -0.86
C PHE A 86 2.34 24.00 -0.54
N ALA A 87 1.02 23.95 -0.71
CA ALA A 87 0.22 22.77 -0.36
C ALA A 87 0.52 21.57 -1.27
N ALA A 88 0.85 21.81 -2.55
CA ALA A 88 1.30 20.75 -3.46
C ALA A 88 2.55 20.02 -2.93
N GLY A 89 3.53 20.76 -2.40
CA GLY A 89 4.74 20.18 -1.81
C GLY A 89 4.46 19.38 -0.53
N ILE A 90 3.60 19.91 0.35
CA ILE A 90 3.19 19.20 1.58
C ILE A 90 2.51 17.87 1.23
N ILE A 91 1.57 17.88 0.28
CA ILE A 91 0.86 16.66 -0.11
C ILE A 91 1.80 15.63 -0.70
N ASN A 92 2.70 16.03 -1.60
CA ASN A 92 3.69 15.11 -2.15
C ASN A 92 4.57 14.51 -1.04
N PHE A 93 4.99 15.31 -0.07
CA PHE A 93 5.73 14.81 1.09
C PHE A 93 4.92 13.78 1.91
N VAL A 94 3.64 14.07 2.19
CA VAL A 94 2.74 13.14 2.91
C VAL A 94 2.54 11.83 2.13
N VAL A 95 2.30 11.92 0.81
CA VAL A 95 2.11 10.75 -0.05
C VAL A 95 3.37 9.91 -0.12
N LEU A 96 4.54 10.53 -0.32
CA LEU A 96 5.82 9.81 -0.33
C LEU A 96 6.13 9.15 1.02
N THR A 97 5.85 9.83 2.13
CA THR A 97 6.02 9.27 3.48
C THR A 97 5.09 8.09 3.72
N ALA A 98 3.82 8.19 3.28
CA ALA A 98 2.85 7.11 3.36
C ALA A 98 3.26 5.91 2.49
N ALA A 99 3.73 6.16 1.25
CA ALA A 99 4.23 5.13 0.35
C ALA A 99 5.46 4.41 0.93
N ALA A 100 6.40 5.15 1.52
CA ALA A 100 7.57 4.59 2.20
C ALA A 100 7.16 3.74 3.41
N SER A 101 6.21 4.20 4.22
CA SER A 101 5.66 3.45 5.36
C SER A 101 4.95 2.16 4.93
N SER A 102 4.18 2.22 3.84
CA SER A 102 3.51 1.05 3.24
C SER A 102 4.54 0.05 2.71
N CYS A 103 5.58 0.51 2.01
CA CYS A 103 6.67 -0.33 1.51
C CYS A 103 7.40 -1.07 2.64
N ASN A 104 7.73 -0.37 3.74
CA ASN A 104 8.34 -1.00 4.92
C ASN A 104 7.45 -2.10 5.52
N SER A 105 6.14 -1.84 5.59
CA SER A 105 5.15 -2.83 6.02
C SER A 105 5.13 -4.03 5.05
N GLY A 106 5.08 -3.80 3.74
CA GLY A 106 5.12 -4.86 2.73
C GLY A 106 6.34 -5.78 2.88
N ILE A 107 7.54 -5.21 3.02
CA ILE A 107 8.78 -5.96 3.23
C ILE A 107 8.70 -6.82 4.49
N LEU A 108 8.22 -6.24 5.59
CA LEU A 108 8.07 -6.92 6.87
C LEU A 108 7.10 -8.11 6.76
N SER A 109 5.94 -7.89 6.15
CA SER A 109 4.91 -8.91 5.94
C SER A 109 5.45 -10.08 5.13
N ASN A 110 6.07 -9.78 3.99
CA ASN A 110 6.58 -10.78 3.05
C ASN A 110 7.72 -11.60 3.68
N SER A 111 8.57 -10.95 4.46
CA SER A 111 9.67 -11.62 5.16
C SER A 111 9.18 -12.64 6.19
N ARG A 112 8.11 -12.32 6.94
CA ARG A 112 7.49 -13.26 7.88
C ARG A 112 6.75 -14.39 7.21
N MET A 113 6.05 -14.11 6.12
CA MET A 113 5.41 -15.14 5.31
C MET A 113 6.46 -16.12 4.78
N LEU A 114 7.57 -15.63 4.21
CA LEU A 114 8.66 -16.46 3.71
C LEU A 114 9.35 -17.28 4.82
N TYR A 115 9.53 -16.70 6.01
CA TYR A 115 9.99 -17.39 7.19
C TYR A 115 9.03 -18.53 7.61
N GLY A 116 7.72 -18.26 7.67
CA GLY A 116 6.70 -19.24 8.01
C GLY A 116 6.60 -20.39 7.00
N LEU A 117 6.78 -20.10 5.71
CA LEU A 117 6.86 -21.12 4.66
C LEU A 117 8.13 -21.98 4.78
N SER A 118 9.27 -21.35 5.09
CA SER A 118 10.54 -22.05 5.30
C SER A 118 10.49 -23.01 6.48
N ASN A 119 9.83 -22.61 7.57
CA ASN A 119 9.62 -23.46 8.76
C ASN A 119 8.69 -24.65 8.49
N GLN A 120 7.85 -24.57 7.44
CA GLN A 120 6.99 -25.66 6.96
C GLN A 120 7.63 -26.48 5.84
N ASN A 121 8.92 -26.29 5.56
CA ASN A 121 9.65 -26.90 4.43
C ASN A 121 9.07 -26.59 3.04
N GLN A 122 8.31 -25.48 2.91
CA GLN A 122 7.72 -25.02 1.64
C GLN A 122 8.55 -23.90 0.96
N ALA A 123 9.59 -23.42 1.63
CA ALA A 123 10.55 -22.46 1.08
C ALA A 123 11.99 -22.88 1.46
N PRO A 124 13.03 -22.37 0.78
CA PRO A 124 14.43 -22.71 1.08
C PRO A 124 14.76 -22.54 2.57
N PRO A 125 15.49 -23.48 3.18
CA PRO A 125 15.77 -23.49 4.63
C PRO A 125 16.64 -22.30 5.06
N THR A 126 17.28 -21.62 4.11
CA THR A 126 18.03 -20.38 4.33
C THR A 126 17.17 -19.27 4.92
N PHE A 127 15.85 -19.26 4.67
CA PHE A 127 14.93 -18.26 5.18
C PHE A 127 14.39 -18.55 6.59
N ALA A 128 14.57 -19.76 7.13
CA ALA A 128 14.17 -20.13 8.50
C ALA A 128 15.12 -19.59 9.58
N SER A 129 16.20 -18.89 9.21
CA SER A 129 17.17 -18.33 10.17
C SER A 129 16.80 -16.90 10.56
N THR A 130 16.65 -16.66 11.87
CA THR A 130 16.45 -15.34 12.46
C THR A 130 17.75 -14.80 13.08
N ASN A 131 17.84 -13.48 13.24
CA ASN A 131 18.94 -12.85 13.98
C ASN A 131 18.69 -12.90 15.50
N LYS A 132 19.63 -12.36 16.30
CA LYS A 132 19.52 -12.25 17.78
C LYS A 132 18.30 -11.48 18.30
N HIS A 133 17.62 -10.72 17.44
CA HIS A 133 16.41 -9.96 17.74
C HIS A 133 15.14 -10.64 17.21
N GLY A 134 15.22 -11.89 16.73
CA GLY A 134 14.06 -12.62 16.19
C GLY A 134 13.65 -12.22 14.77
N VAL A 135 14.47 -11.43 14.07
CA VAL A 135 14.12 -10.89 12.74
C VAL A 135 14.71 -11.77 11.62
N PRO A 136 13.91 -12.21 10.62
CA PRO A 136 14.37 -13.03 9.49
C PRO A 136 15.15 -12.20 8.46
N HIS A 137 16.37 -11.79 8.80
CA HIS A 137 17.19 -10.87 8.01
C HIS A 137 17.44 -11.31 6.55
N LYS A 138 17.61 -12.60 6.29
CA LYS A 138 17.80 -13.13 4.93
C LYS A 138 16.55 -12.96 4.06
N ALA A 139 15.36 -13.14 4.64
CA ALA A 139 14.10 -12.94 3.96
C ALA A 139 13.83 -11.45 3.66
N ILE A 140 14.24 -10.57 4.56
CA ILE A 140 14.21 -9.10 4.35
C ILE A 140 15.10 -8.72 3.17
N ILE A 141 16.36 -9.16 3.17
CA ILE A 141 17.31 -8.84 2.08
C ILE A 141 16.78 -9.34 0.74
N ALA A 142 16.25 -10.58 0.70
CA ALA A 142 15.68 -11.13 -0.53
C ALA A 142 14.45 -10.34 -1.01
N SER A 143 13.53 -9.97 -0.10
CA SER A 143 12.34 -9.17 -0.45
C SER A 143 12.73 -7.78 -0.95
N SER A 144 13.68 -7.11 -0.28
CA SER A 144 14.19 -5.80 -0.70
C SER A 144 14.94 -5.87 -2.03
N ALA A 145 15.72 -6.93 -2.27
CA ALA A 145 16.40 -7.13 -3.55
C ALA A 145 15.40 -7.33 -4.69
N LEU A 146 14.35 -8.12 -4.48
CA LEU A 146 13.27 -8.30 -5.47
C LEU A 146 12.53 -6.99 -5.75
N LEU A 147 12.23 -6.19 -4.72
CA LEU A 147 11.63 -4.87 -4.90
C LEU A 147 12.56 -3.92 -5.67
N LEU A 148 13.86 -3.94 -5.40
CA LEU A 148 14.85 -3.15 -6.15
C LEU A 148 14.92 -3.59 -7.61
N ILE A 149 14.92 -4.90 -7.89
CA ILE A 149 14.87 -5.42 -9.25
C ILE A 149 13.59 -4.97 -9.95
N ALA A 150 12.43 -5.07 -9.29
CA ALA A 150 11.16 -4.61 -9.85
C ALA A 150 11.17 -3.11 -10.17
N ALA A 151 11.73 -2.29 -9.27
CA ALA A 151 11.87 -0.85 -9.49
C ALA A 151 12.84 -0.52 -10.64
N LEU A 152 13.97 -1.24 -10.74
CA LEU A 152 14.93 -1.09 -11.85
C LEU A 152 14.31 -1.52 -13.18
N LEU A 153 13.55 -2.61 -13.19
CA LEU A 153 12.83 -3.05 -14.38
C LEU A 153 11.77 -2.04 -14.81
N ASN A 154 11.06 -1.41 -13.86
CA ASN A 154 10.12 -0.33 -14.16
C ASN A 154 10.84 0.91 -14.74
N TYR A 155 12.04 1.22 -14.26
CA TYR A 155 12.84 2.32 -14.81
C TYR A 155 13.34 2.05 -16.23
N ILE A 156 13.73 0.81 -16.54
CA ILE A 156 14.26 0.42 -17.86
C ILE A 156 13.11 0.18 -18.87
N PHE A 157 12.00 -0.39 -18.40
CA PHE A 157 10.80 -0.68 -19.19
C PHE A 157 9.60 0.09 -18.60
N PRO A 158 9.47 1.39 -18.89
CA PRO A 158 8.41 2.24 -18.34
C PRO A 158 6.99 1.77 -18.70
N ASP A 159 6.83 0.98 -19.78
CA ASP A 159 5.53 0.44 -20.21
C ASP A 159 5.11 -0.85 -19.47
N ALA A 160 5.96 -1.43 -18.60
CA ALA A 160 5.67 -2.71 -17.96
C ALA A 160 4.63 -2.62 -16.81
N THR A 161 4.34 -1.41 -16.31
CA THR A 161 3.36 -1.18 -15.22
C THR A 161 2.03 -0.60 -15.70
N LEU A 162 1.88 -0.37 -17.01
CA LEU A 162 0.60 0.03 -17.59
C LEU A 162 -0.33 -1.20 -17.65
N VAL A 163 -1.09 -1.40 -16.58
CA VAL A 163 -2.23 -2.34 -16.51
C VAL A 163 -3.52 -1.56 -16.74
#